data_AF-A0A2E6ZF27-F1
#
_entry.id   AF-A0A2E6ZF27-F1
#
_cell.length_a   1.000
_cell.length_b   1.000
_cell.length_c   1.000
_cell.angle_alpha   90.00
_cell.angle_beta   90.00
_cell.angle_gamma   90.00
#
_symmetry.space_group_name_H-M   'P 1'
#
loop_
_entity.id
_entity.type
_entity.pdbx_description
1 polymer ?
#
loop_
_entity_poly.entity_id
_entity_poly.type
_entity_poly.pdbx_seq_one_letter_code
_entity_poly.pdbx_strand_id
1 'polypeptide(L)'
;MNSTPRHWQWRHEPAEQGNCVIVDIDGVLADAEHRQHYLAPPWRDWDGFFAECGGDGVFEESKVFIELLDPELLVVLLTSRPTWIQKTTTDWLERNEIRYDLLIMRPLGDFQASPGFKRDETETLRRHGYFPVLAIDDDMRNVRMYRNEDIPTIFLDSGYHPH
;
A
#
# COMPACT_ATOMS: atom_id res chain seq x y z
N MET A 1 -18.54 -19.90 -1.75
CA MET A 1 -18.18 -18.48 -1.91
C MET A 1 -17.16 -18.18 -0.82
N ASN A 2 -15.88 -18.01 -1.17
CA ASN A 2 -14.89 -17.62 -0.17
C ASN A 2 -15.17 -16.16 0.19
N SER A 3 -15.56 -15.90 1.44
CA SER A 3 -15.69 -14.54 1.96
C SER A 3 -14.36 -13.82 1.79
N THR A 4 -14.38 -12.59 1.28
CA THR A 4 -13.18 -11.75 1.28
C THR A 4 -12.65 -11.54 2.71
N PRO A 5 -11.33 -11.40 2.90
CA PRO A 5 -10.77 -11.08 4.21
C PRO A 5 -11.39 -9.81 4.81
N ARG A 6 -11.50 -9.75 6.14
CA ARG A 6 -12.19 -8.65 6.84
C ARG A 6 -11.46 -7.30 6.77
N HIS A 7 -10.14 -7.33 6.57
CA HIS A 7 -9.30 -6.12 6.46
C HIS A 7 -9.18 -5.61 5.01
N TRP A 8 -9.87 -6.25 4.06
CA TRP A 8 -10.04 -5.73 2.71
C TRP A 8 -11.17 -4.71 2.68
N GLN A 9 -10.88 -3.52 2.18
CA GLN A 9 -11.85 -2.45 2.02
C GLN A 9 -11.94 -2.05 0.55
N TRP A 10 -13.02 -2.48 -0.09
CA TRP A 10 -13.37 -1.99 -1.41
C TRP A 10 -13.83 -0.54 -1.33
N ARG A 11 -13.37 0.30 -2.27
CA ARG A 11 -13.85 1.68 -2.40
C ARG A 11 -15.30 1.73 -2.83
N HIS A 12 -15.68 0.80 -3.71
CA HIS A 12 -17.04 0.59 -4.22
C HIS A 12 -17.42 -0.89 -4.03
N GLU A 13 -18.26 -1.44 -4.92
CA GLU A 13 -18.55 -2.87 -4.92
C GLU A 13 -17.31 -3.67 -5.37
N PRO A 14 -17.13 -4.93 -4.91
CA PRO A 14 -16.06 -5.78 -5.38
C PRO A 14 -16.04 -5.90 -6.90
N ALA A 15 -14.92 -5.55 -7.51
CA ALA A 15 -14.73 -5.62 -8.95
C ALA A 15 -14.62 -7.07 -9.45
N GLU A 16 -14.80 -7.25 -10.76
CA GLU A 16 -14.56 -8.52 -11.43
C GLU A 16 -13.11 -8.99 -11.26
N GLN A 17 -12.93 -10.31 -11.33
CA GLN A 17 -11.61 -10.95 -11.27
C GLN A 17 -10.79 -10.56 -12.50
N GLY A 18 -9.48 -10.38 -12.33
CA GLY A 18 -8.62 -9.93 -13.42
C GLY A 18 -7.25 -9.49 -12.95
N ASN A 19 -6.53 -8.83 -13.86
CA ASN A 19 -5.23 -8.27 -13.57
C ASN A 19 -5.35 -7.06 -12.64
N CYS A 20 -4.37 -6.88 -11.77
CA CYS A 20 -4.29 -5.72 -10.90
C CYS A 20 -2.86 -5.17 -10.79
N VAL A 21 -2.76 -3.90 -10.42
CA VAL A 21 -1.51 -3.28 -9.95
C VAL A 21 -1.55 -3.19 -8.43
N ILE A 22 -0.44 -3.52 -7.78
CA ILE A 22 -0.25 -3.27 -6.35
C ILE A 22 0.55 -1.98 -6.19
N VAL A 23 0.07 -1.10 -5.32
CA VAL A 23 0.70 0.19 -5.04
C VAL A 23 0.83 0.38 -3.54
N ASP A 24 2.04 0.68 -3.04
CA ASP A 24 2.20 1.13 -1.66
C ASP A 24 1.66 2.56 -1.46
N ILE A 25 1.42 2.95 -0.21
CA ILE A 25 1.01 4.30 0.13
C ILE A 25 2.20 5.12 0.61
N ASP A 26 2.84 4.73 1.70
CA ASP A 26 3.90 5.51 2.34
C ASP A 26 5.15 5.51 1.43
N GLY A 27 5.70 6.67 1.09
CA GLY A 27 6.88 6.76 0.21
C GLY A 27 6.60 6.56 -1.27
N VAL A 28 5.36 6.22 -1.65
CA VAL A 28 4.93 6.06 -3.05
C VAL A 28 3.87 7.08 -3.43
N LEU A 29 2.76 7.12 -2.69
CA LEU A 29 1.66 8.08 -2.88
C LEU A 29 1.72 9.21 -1.86
N ALA A 30 2.03 8.86 -0.62
CA ALA A 30 2.04 9.74 0.53
C ALA A 30 3.49 10.10 0.89
N ASP A 31 3.77 11.40 0.91
CA ASP A 31 5.00 11.96 1.46
C ASP A 31 4.92 11.90 2.99
N ALA A 32 5.69 10.98 3.55
CA ALA A 32 5.78 10.72 4.98
C ALA A 32 6.99 11.42 5.64
N GLU A 33 7.64 12.37 4.95
CA GLU A 33 8.88 13.01 5.42
C GLU A 33 8.70 13.62 6.82
N HIS A 34 7.61 14.35 7.05
CA HIS A 34 7.38 15.08 8.30
C HIS A 34 7.29 14.17 9.52
N ARG A 35 7.01 12.88 9.32
CA ARG A 35 6.88 11.87 10.39
C ARG A 35 8.03 10.87 10.43
N GLN A 36 9.02 10.93 9.53
CA GLN A 36 10.21 10.05 9.59
C GLN A 36 10.98 10.16 10.91
N HIS A 37 10.90 11.32 11.59
CA HIS A 37 11.55 11.53 12.88
C HIS A 37 11.09 10.55 13.98
N TYR A 38 9.86 10.01 13.90
CA TYR A 38 9.39 8.97 14.82
C TYR A 38 10.16 7.64 14.69
N LEU A 39 10.78 7.40 13.53
CA LEU A 39 11.53 6.16 13.25
C LEU A 39 13.05 6.33 13.41
N ALA A 40 13.49 7.51 13.84
CA ALA A 40 14.88 7.80 14.09
C ALA A 40 15.41 7.00 15.31
N PRO A 41 16.69 6.58 15.30
CA PRO A 41 17.29 5.93 16.45
C PRO A 41 17.33 6.87 17.67
N PRO A 42 17.37 6.34 18.90
CA PRO A 42 17.59 4.93 19.26
C PRO A 42 16.32 4.06 19.33
N TRP A 43 15.13 4.66 19.33
CA TRP A 43 13.86 3.95 19.49
C TRP A 43 12.86 4.38 18.41
N ARG A 44 12.22 3.40 17.77
CA ARG A 44 11.18 3.67 16.76
C ARG A 44 9.82 3.73 17.43
N ASP A 45 9.13 4.85 17.29
CA ASP A 45 7.74 5.05 17.69
C ASP A 45 6.81 4.83 16.48
N TRP A 46 6.41 3.58 16.26
CA TRP A 46 5.50 3.23 15.17
C TRP A 46 4.10 3.79 15.39
N ASP A 47 3.63 3.90 16.64
CA ASP A 47 2.30 4.39 16.92
C ASP A 47 2.19 5.89 16.60
N GLY A 48 3.18 6.69 17.03
CA GLY A 48 3.31 8.09 16.64
C GLY A 48 3.47 8.28 15.13
N PHE A 49 4.32 7.46 14.49
CA PHE A 49 4.50 7.47 13.04
C PHE A 49 3.18 7.25 12.28
N PHE A 50 2.34 6.31 12.71
CA PHE A 50 1.07 6.05 12.03
C PHE A 50 -0.02 7.06 12.40
N ALA A 51 -0.04 7.58 13.62
CA ALA A 51 -1.01 8.57 14.06
C ALA A 51 -0.98 9.86 13.21
N GLU A 52 0.20 10.26 12.75
CA GLU A 52 0.41 11.51 12.00
C GLU A 52 0.22 11.38 10.47
N CYS A 53 -0.20 10.22 9.96
CA CYS A 53 -0.35 9.99 8.51
C CYS A 53 -1.43 10.87 7.83
N GLY A 54 -2.33 11.46 8.62
CA GLY A 54 -3.38 12.34 8.09
C GLY A 54 -2.86 13.68 7.54
N GLY A 55 -1.62 14.04 7.89
CA GLY A 55 -0.92 15.25 7.43
C GLY A 55 0.06 15.03 6.28
N ASP A 56 0.14 13.82 5.72
CA ASP A 56 1.04 13.49 4.61
C ASP A 56 0.79 14.39 3.39
N GLY A 57 1.86 14.80 2.73
CA GLY A 57 1.80 15.39 1.38
C GLY A 57 1.51 14.32 0.33
N VAL A 58 1.23 14.74 -0.91
CA VAL A 58 1.03 13.83 -2.05
C VAL A 58 2.24 13.89 -2.96
N PHE A 59 2.77 12.74 -3.37
CA PHE A 59 3.66 12.67 -4.53
C PHE A 59 2.83 12.77 -5.81
N GLU A 60 2.70 14.00 -6.34
CA GLU A 60 1.82 14.30 -7.47
C GLU A 60 2.17 13.50 -8.73
N GLU A 61 3.46 13.22 -8.96
CA GLU A 61 3.93 12.38 -10.07
C GLU A 61 3.38 10.95 -9.97
N SER A 62 3.37 10.37 -8.76
CA SER A 62 2.82 9.05 -8.51
C SER A 62 1.30 9.04 -8.64
N LYS A 63 0.61 10.09 -8.16
CA LYS A 63 -0.84 10.25 -8.36
C LYS A 63 -1.18 10.29 -9.86
N VAL A 64 -0.51 11.14 -10.63
CA VAL A 64 -0.69 11.24 -12.09
C VAL A 64 -0.39 9.90 -12.77
N PHE A 65 0.67 9.21 -12.35
CA PHE A 65 1.02 7.92 -12.92
C PHE A 65 -0.10 6.88 -12.75
N ILE A 66 -0.71 6.78 -11.57
CA ILE A 66 -1.81 5.85 -11.32
C ILE A 66 -3.07 6.24 -12.09
N GLU A 67 -3.36 7.54 -12.23
CA GLU A 67 -4.48 8.03 -13.06
C GLU A 67 -4.34 7.63 -14.52
N LEU A 68 -3.11 7.59 -15.04
CA LEU A 68 -2.81 7.21 -16.43
C LEU A 68 -2.88 5.70 -16.71
N LEU A 69 -3.00 4.86 -15.68
CA LEU A 69 -3.19 3.42 -15.88
C LEU A 69 -4.50 3.14 -16.59
N ASP A 70 -4.56 2.03 -17.32
CA ASP A 70 -5.79 1.58 -17.98
C ASP A 70 -6.97 1.59 -16.99
N PRO A 71 -8.11 2.24 -17.30
CA PRO A 71 -9.27 2.28 -16.41
C PRO A 71 -9.82 0.92 -16.00
N GLU A 72 -9.60 -0.13 -16.80
CA GLU A 72 -10.02 -1.50 -16.48
C GLU A 72 -9.04 -2.21 -15.52
N LEU A 73 -7.84 -1.66 -15.31
CA LEU A 73 -6.87 -2.22 -14.39
C LEU A 73 -7.24 -1.85 -12.95
N LEU A 74 -7.46 -2.89 -12.14
CA LEU A 74 -7.71 -2.75 -10.72
C LEU A 74 -6.47 -2.20 -9.99
N VAL A 75 -6.63 -1.10 -9.26
CA VAL A 75 -5.59 -0.51 -8.42
C VAL A 75 -5.78 -0.95 -6.97
N VAL A 76 -4.89 -1.82 -6.50
CA VAL A 76 -4.87 -2.32 -5.11
C VAL A 76 -3.83 -1.55 -4.31
N LEU A 77 -4.29 -0.78 -3.33
CA LEU A 77 -3.41 -0.20 -2.32
C LEU A 77 -3.11 -1.25 -1.26
N LEU A 78 -1.84 -1.65 -1.14
CA LEU A 78 -1.37 -2.63 -0.15
C LEU A 78 -0.33 -1.99 0.75
N THR A 79 -0.77 -1.59 1.94
CA THR A 79 0.01 -0.79 2.88
C THR A 79 0.26 -1.52 4.20
N SER A 80 1.40 -1.23 4.84
CA SER A 80 1.68 -1.68 6.21
C SER A 80 1.04 -0.83 7.29
N ARG A 81 0.30 0.24 6.93
CA ARG A 81 -0.53 1.00 7.87
C ARG A 81 -1.49 0.06 8.60
N PRO A 82 -1.58 0.13 9.94
CA PRO A 82 -2.46 -0.73 10.71
C PRO A 82 -3.94 -0.32 10.55
N THR A 83 -4.87 -1.28 10.63
CA THR A 83 -6.30 -1.02 10.45
C THR A 83 -6.90 -0.03 11.45
N TRP A 84 -6.25 0.25 12.59
CA TRP A 84 -6.76 1.24 13.55
C TRP A 84 -6.69 2.69 13.03
N ILE A 85 -5.84 2.99 12.03
CA ILE A 85 -5.81 4.29 11.32
C ILE A 85 -6.59 4.29 10.00
N GLN A 86 -7.46 3.30 9.78
CA GLN A 86 -8.19 3.16 8.52
C GLN A 86 -8.96 4.44 8.16
N LYS A 87 -9.70 5.03 9.10
CA LYS A 87 -10.48 6.25 8.83
C LYS A 87 -9.58 7.40 8.38
N THR A 88 -8.46 7.63 9.08
CA THR A 88 -7.50 8.68 8.71
C THR A 88 -6.91 8.44 7.33
N THR A 89 -6.59 7.20 7.00
CA THR A 89 -6.06 6.81 5.68
C THR A 89 -7.09 7.03 4.58
N THR A 90 -8.33 6.57 4.76
CA THR A 90 -9.39 6.75 3.75
C THR A 90 -9.76 8.21 3.56
N ASP A 91 -9.77 9.01 4.63
CA ASP A 91 -10.03 10.45 4.55
C ASP A 91 -8.90 11.17 3.81
N TRP A 92 -7.65 10.74 3.99
CA TRP A 92 -6.53 11.27 3.22
C TRP A 92 -6.63 10.89 1.74
N LEU A 93 -6.97 9.64 1.42
CA LEU A 93 -7.16 9.18 0.04
C LEU A 93 -8.29 9.94 -0.67
N GLU A 94 -9.41 10.18 0.02
CA GLU A 94 -10.56 10.92 -0.51
C GLU A 94 -10.22 12.40 -0.72
N ARG A 95 -9.66 13.07 0.29
CA ARG A 95 -9.30 14.51 0.22
C ARG A 95 -8.31 14.81 -0.90
N ASN A 96 -7.42 13.87 -1.20
CA ASN A 96 -6.41 14.02 -2.23
C ASN A 96 -6.81 13.39 -3.57
N GLU A 97 -8.04 12.89 -3.71
CA GLU A 97 -8.57 12.30 -4.94
C GLU A 97 -7.66 11.20 -5.52
N ILE A 98 -7.18 10.30 -4.65
CA ILE A 98 -6.33 9.18 -5.08
C ILE A 98 -7.20 8.10 -5.72
N ARG A 99 -6.85 7.68 -6.94
CA ARG A 99 -7.45 6.51 -7.58
C ARG A 99 -7.03 5.22 -6.91
N TYR A 100 -8.02 4.43 -6.50
CA TYR A 100 -7.88 3.04 -6.06
C TYR A 100 -9.23 2.33 -6.10
N ASP A 101 -9.19 1.00 -6.08
CA ASP A 101 -10.38 0.14 -6.05
C ASP A 101 -10.47 -0.67 -4.75
N LEU A 102 -9.31 -1.15 -4.27
CA LEU A 102 -9.21 -1.98 -3.06
C LEU A 102 -8.08 -1.47 -2.17
N LEU A 103 -8.39 -1.23 -0.89
CA LEU A 103 -7.43 -0.93 0.16
C LEU A 103 -7.26 -2.16 1.06
N ILE A 104 -6.02 -2.62 1.19
CA ILE A 104 -5.60 -3.69 2.10
C ILE A 104 -4.63 -3.10 3.12
N MET A 105 -5.06 -3.13 4.39
CA MET A 105 -4.29 -2.61 5.53
C MET A 105 -3.89 -3.75 6.46
N ARG A 106 -2.84 -3.54 7.26
CA ARG A 106 -2.35 -4.54 8.21
C ARG A 106 -3.37 -4.77 9.34
N PRO A 107 -3.91 -5.98 9.50
CA PRO A 107 -4.86 -6.27 10.56
C PRO A 107 -4.19 -6.24 11.94
N LEU A 108 -4.96 -5.90 12.97
CA LEU A 108 -4.50 -5.98 14.36
C LEU A 108 -4.01 -7.40 14.70
N GLY A 109 -2.84 -7.50 15.32
CA GLY A 109 -2.23 -8.76 15.73
C GLY A 109 -1.30 -9.38 14.69
N ASP A 110 -1.16 -8.79 13.50
CA ASP A 110 -0.07 -9.09 12.59
C ASP A 110 1.20 -8.29 12.97
N PHE A 111 2.26 -9.01 13.31
CA PHE A 111 3.57 -8.46 13.70
C PHE A 111 4.67 -8.80 12.68
N GLN A 112 4.29 -9.27 11.48
CA GLN A 112 5.25 -9.64 10.46
C GLN A 112 5.96 -8.39 9.92
N ALA A 113 7.20 -8.55 9.45
CA ALA A 113 7.83 -7.51 8.66
C ALA A 113 6.99 -7.22 7.39
N SER A 114 7.07 -6.00 6.87
CA SER A 114 6.33 -5.56 5.67
C SER A 114 6.37 -6.58 4.52
N PRO A 115 7.53 -7.16 4.14
CA PRO A 115 7.58 -8.11 3.03
C PRO A 115 6.81 -9.40 3.28
N GLY A 116 6.72 -9.87 4.53
CA GLY A 116 5.97 -11.08 4.88
C GLY A 116 4.47 -10.85 4.71
N PHE A 117 3.96 -9.81 5.36
CA PHE A 117 2.55 -9.40 5.24
C PHE A 117 2.14 -9.14 3.78
N LYS A 118 2.94 -8.38 3.03
CA LYS A 118 2.61 -8.07 1.63
C LYS A 118 2.64 -9.32 0.72
N ARG A 119 3.51 -10.29 1.00
CA ARG A 119 3.52 -11.57 0.28
C ARG A 119 2.23 -12.36 0.53
N ASP A 120 1.84 -12.50 1.80
CA ASP A 120 0.63 -13.25 2.18
C ASP A 120 -0.63 -12.66 1.53
N GLU A 121 -0.72 -11.33 1.47
CA GLU A 121 -1.83 -10.63 0.79
C GLU A 121 -1.77 -10.77 -0.72
N THR A 122 -0.58 -10.76 -1.32
CA THR A 122 -0.38 -11.03 -2.76
C THR A 122 -0.85 -12.43 -3.14
N GLU A 123 -0.54 -13.44 -2.33
CA GLU A 123 -1.04 -14.80 -2.51
C GLU A 123 -2.57 -14.87 -2.30
N THR A 124 -3.09 -14.11 -1.35
CA THR A 124 -4.54 -14.05 -1.09
C THR A 124 -5.29 -13.41 -2.25
N LEU A 125 -4.77 -12.34 -2.86
CA LEU A 125 -5.28 -11.75 -4.09
C LEU A 125 -5.38 -12.80 -5.21
N ARG A 126 -4.29 -13.52 -5.48
CA ARG A 126 -4.24 -14.59 -6.49
C ARG A 126 -5.29 -15.68 -6.24
N ARG A 127 -5.45 -16.11 -4.98
CA ARG A 127 -6.47 -17.11 -4.58
C ARG A 127 -7.90 -16.62 -4.77
N HIS A 128 -8.12 -15.31 -4.79
CA HIS A 128 -9.43 -14.68 -5.04
C HIS A 128 -9.65 -14.26 -6.51
N GLY A 129 -8.71 -14.57 -7.41
CA GLY A 129 -8.81 -14.28 -8.85
C GLY A 129 -8.33 -12.88 -9.24
N TYR A 130 -7.64 -12.18 -8.35
CA TYR A 130 -6.96 -10.92 -8.66
C TYR A 130 -5.47 -11.21 -8.87
N PHE A 131 -4.95 -10.92 -10.06
CA PHE A 131 -3.61 -11.31 -10.47
C PHE A 131 -2.70 -10.08 -10.56
N PRO A 132 -1.80 -9.88 -9.57
CA PRO A 132 -0.84 -8.78 -9.62
C PRO A 132 0.08 -8.92 -10.82
N VAL A 133 0.04 -7.95 -11.74
CA VAL A 133 0.89 -7.89 -12.94
C VAL A 133 2.00 -6.84 -12.84
N LEU A 134 1.88 -5.92 -11.88
CA LEU A 134 2.85 -4.89 -11.57
C LEU A 134 2.75 -4.53 -10.08
N ALA A 135 3.89 -4.24 -9.46
CA ALA A 135 3.95 -3.65 -8.12
C ALA A 135 4.75 -2.33 -8.14
N ILE A 136 4.43 -1.41 -7.23
CA ILE A 136 5.13 -0.15 -7.01
C ILE A 136 5.36 0.01 -5.51
N ASP A 137 6.62 0.14 -5.10
CA ASP A 137 7.02 0.17 -3.68
C ASP A 137 8.32 0.95 -3.51
N ASP A 138 8.49 1.63 -2.38
CA ASP A 138 9.70 2.38 -2.04
C ASP A 138 10.64 1.61 -1.09
N ASP A 139 10.19 0.52 -0.47
CA ASP A 139 11.05 -0.32 0.36
C ASP A 139 11.68 -1.42 -0.49
N MET A 140 13.01 -1.36 -0.65
CA MET A 140 13.77 -2.36 -1.40
C MET A 140 13.55 -3.81 -0.91
N ARG A 141 13.15 -4.01 0.35
CA ARG A 141 12.80 -5.33 0.88
C ARG A 141 11.49 -5.84 0.30
N ASN A 142 10.49 -4.98 0.13
CA ASN A 142 9.23 -5.31 -0.54
C ASN A 142 9.47 -5.50 -2.04
N VAL A 143 10.26 -4.64 -2.68
CA VAL A 143 10.64 -4.78 -4.11
C VAL A 143 11.29 -6.13 -4.39
N ARG A 144 12.27 -6.53 -3.57
CA ARG A 144 12.91 -7.85 -3.70
C ARG A 144 11.91 -8.99 -3.48
N MET A 145 10.97 -8.83 -2.55
CA MET A 145 9.92 -9.80 -2.32
C MET A 145 9.02 -9.96 -3.55
N TYR A 146 8.46 -8.88 -4.09
CA TYR A 146 7.60 -8.94 -5.29
C TYR A 146 8.32 -9.57 -6.49
N ARG A 147 9.58 -9.20 -6.72
CA ARG A 147 10.39 -9.81 -7.78
C ARG A 147 10.63 -11.31 -7.58
N ASN A 148 10.78 -11.77 -6.33
CA ASN A 148 10.88 -13.20 -6.02
C ASN A 148 9.53 -13.94 -6.21
N GLU A 149 8.41 -13.21 -6.23
CA GLU A 149 7.08 -13.70 -6.54
C GLU A 149 6.74 -13.59 -8.04
N ASP A 150 7.76 -13.35 -8.90
CA ASP A 150 7.66 -13.15 -10.34
C ASP A 150 6.76 -11.96 -10.75
N ILE A 151 6.64 -10.94 -9.89
CA ILE A 151 5.90 -9.71 -10.18
C ILE A 151 6.90 -8.61 -10.58
N PRO A 152 6.83 -8.07 -11.81
CA PRO A 152 7.58 -6.88 -12.19
C PRO A 152 7.33 -5.75 -11.18
N THR A 153 8.40 -5.09 -10.72
CA THR A 153 8.28 -4.07 -9.67
C THR A 153 9.07 -2.82 -10.01
N ILE A 154 8.37 -1.68 -9.98
CA ILE A 154 8.95 -0.34 -10.02
C ILE A 154 9.36 0.01 -8.60
N PHE A 155 10.64 0.36 -8.44
CA PHE A 155 11.16 0.96 -7.21
C PHE A 155 11.08 2.47 -7.36
N LEU A 156 10.43 3.14 -6.42
CA LEU A 156 10.45 4.60 -6.31
C LEU A 156 11.31 4.98 -5.10
N ASP A 157 12.25 5.88 -5.29
CA ASP A 157 13.10 6.33 -4.19
C ASP A 157 12.36 7.43 -3.41
N SER A 158 11.91 7.10 -2.21
CA SER A 158 11.24 8.03 -1.30
C SER A 158 12.21 8.94 -0.55
N GLY A 159 13.52 8.64 -0.56
CA GLY A 159 14.53 9.34 0.23
C GLY A 159 14.54 8.97 1.73
N TYR A 160 13.64 8.11 2.21
CA TYR A 160 13.56 7.73 3.64
C TYR A 160 14.44 6.52 3.99
N HIS A 161 14.80 5.72 3.00
CA HIS A 161 15.55 4.49 3.19
C HIS A 161 17.03 4.69 2.85
N PRO A 162 17.96 4.42 3.78
CA PRO A 162 19.39 4.45 3.46
C PRO A 162 19.70 3.35 2.44
N HIS A 163 20.36 3.70 1.34
CA HIS A 163 20.81 2.79 0.29
C HIS A 163 22.01 1.93 0.71
#